data_AF-A0A1H3YME1-F1
#
_entry.id   AF-A0A1H3YME1-F1
#
_cell.length_a   1.000
_cell.length_b   1.000
_cell.length_c   1.000
_cell.angle_alpha   90.00
_cell.angle_beta   90.00
_cell.angle_gamma   90.00
#
_symmetry.space_group_name_H-M   'P 1'
#
loop_
_entity.id
_entity.type
_entity.pdbx_description
1 polymer ?
#
loop_
_entity_poly.entity_id
_entity_poly.type
_entity_poly.pdbx_seq_one_letter_code
_entity_poly.pdbx_strand_id
1 'polypeptide(L)'
;MSLTNVQYNKIMRVYDDRRMESNRELEIRRRTAYEKLPELKTLEDFVRSESIKTFHLMRDGQKEKIAVLKSLISDASNRKKEVLIKHGYPADYLEMQYVCPDCKDTGFINGKKCHCFIEMQMKYLYQQSNIDQIVKTQNFDYFDLNRYDDRVPILADGKTNREYMAENRKLLLQWVEDFDKNHGNLMFTGNTGTGKTFLINCVAKALMDSFHSVIYLTSTDLFDSFSKAMKGDDEEQQDMQEAILNCDLLVIDDLGTELNNSYTSSKLFYVLNHRMVFRKSVIISTNLSLNTIRDSYSERVSSRIISDYLIIPLYGNDQRLY
;
A
#
# COMPACT_ATOMS: atom_id res chain seq x y z
N MET A 1 -9.20 -2.78 -3.63
CA MET A 1 -9.10 -4.18 -4.09
C MET A 1 -9.76 -5.12 -3.08
N SER A 2 -10.65 -6.00 -3.55
CA SER A 2 -11.04 -7.25 -2.89
C SER A 2 -9.81 -8.15 -2.79
N LEU A 3 -9.63 -8.82 -1.66
CA LEU A 3 -8.63 -9.90 -1.55
C LEU A 3 -9.32 -11.18 -2.00
N THR A 4 -8.59 -12.09 -2.66
CA THR A 4 -9.08 -13.47 -2.78
C THR A 4 -9.29 -14.04 -1.38
N ASN A 5 -10.19 -15.01 -1.20
CA ASN A 5 -10.37 -15.67 0.10
C ASN A 5 -9.04 -16.27 0.62
N VAL A 6 -8.19 -16.77 -0.27
CA VAL A 6 -6.87 -17.32 0.07
C VAL A 6 -5.91 -16.22 0.53
N GLN A 7 -5.82 -15.11 -0.20
CA GLN A 7 -4.97 -13.97 0.15
C GLN A 7 -5.43 -13.33 1.48
N TYR A 8 -6.74 -13.18 1.65
CA TYR A 8 -7.36 -12.71 2.88
C TYR A 8 -6.98 -13.59 4.07
N ASN A 9 -7.15 -14.90 3.95
CA ASN A 9 -6.82 -15.84 5.01
C ASN A 9 -5.32 -15.81 5.37
N LYS A 10 -4.44 -15.63 4.39
CA LYS A 10 -3.00 -15.47 4.64
C LYS A 10 -2.68 -14.20 5.41
N ILE A 11 -3.28 -13.06 5.04
CA ILE A 11 -3.11 -11.81 5.77
C ILE A 11 -3.67 -11.95 7.19
N MET A 12 -4.86 -12.56 7.35
CA MET A 12 -5.47 -12.77 8.66
C MET A 12 -4.64 -13.64 9.59
N ARG A 13 -3.92 -14.65 9.07
CA ARG A 13 -2.96 -15.43 9.88
C ARG A 13 -1.88 -14.55 10.50
N VAL A 14 -1.39 -13.53 9.80
CA VAL A 14 -0.41 -12.58 10.37
C VAL A 14 -1.00 -11.81 11.56
N TYR A 15 -2.28 -11.44 11.49
CA TYR A 15 -2.98 -10.79 12.60
C TYR A 15 -3.26 -11.75 13.76
N ASP A 16 -3.58 -13.01 13.47
CA ASP A 16 -3.71 -14.06 14.49
C ASP A 16 -2.38 -14.26 15.23
N ASP A 17 -1.28 -14.39 14.49
CA ASP A 17 0.06 -14.56 15.04
C ASP A 17 0.47 -13.35 15.90
N ARG A 18 0.22 -12.11 15.45
CA ARG A 18 0.47 -10.89 16.23
C ARG A 18 -0.27 -10.90 17.57
N ARG A 19 -1.55 -11.29 17.55
CA ARG A 19 -2.36 -11.38 18.78
C ARG A 19 -1.88 -12.50 19.69
N MET A 20 -1.49 -13.64 19.14
CA MET A 20 -0.91 -14.73 19.94
C MET A 20 0.40 -14.30 20.61
N GLU A 21 1.29 -13.64 19.88
CA GLU A 21 2.57 -13.17 20.43
C GLU A 21 2.36 -12.07 21.48
N SER A 22 1.50 -11.08 21.23
CA SER A 22 1.19 -10.02 22.20
C SER A 22 0.61 -10.59 23.51
N ASN A 23 -0.26 -11.61 23.42
CA ASN A 23 -0.76 -12.34 24.58
C ASN A 23 0.36 -13.09 25.32
N ARG A 24 1.23 -13.77 24.58
CA ARG A 24 2.37 -14.50 25.14
C ARG A 24 3.32 -13.56 25.89
N GLU A 25 3.66 -12.43 25.30
CA GLU A 25 4.50 -11.40 25.91
C GLU A 25 3.86 -10.84 27.18
N LEU A 26 2.54 -10.58 27.16
CA LEU A 26 1.81 -10.13 28.36
C LEU A 26 1.89 -11.17 29.49
N GLU A 27 1.70 -12.45 29.19
CA GLU A 27 1.80 -13.52 30.20
C GLU A 27 3.21 -13.66 30.77
N ILE A 28 4.25 -13.47 29.93
CA ILE A 28 5.65 -13.41 30.39
C ILE A 28 5.86 -12.19 31.31
N ARG A 29 5.37 -11.00 30.93
CA ARG A 29 5.47 -9.78 31.74
C ARG A 29 4.77 -9.95 33.08
N ARG A 30 3.56 -10.52 33.09
CA ARG A 30 2.78 -10.85 34.29
C ARG A 30 3.51 -11.79 35.21
N ARG A 31 3.97 -12.94 34.70
CA ARG A 31 4.72 -13.93 35.49
C ARG A 31 5.95 -13.29 36.14
N THR A 32 6.74 -12.59 35.34
CA THR A 32 7.95 -11.89 35.80
C THR A 32 7.64 -10.85 36.87
N ALA A 33 6.57 -10.05 36.68
CA ALA A 33 6.17 -9.04 37.65
C ALA A 33 5.67 -9.68 38.95
N TYR A 34 4.85 -10.73 38.91
CA TYR A 34 4.30 -11.35 40.12
C TYR A 34 5.34 -12.12 40.92
N GLU A 35 6.34 -12.73 40.24
CA GLU A 35 7.46 -13.38 40.92
C GLU A 35 8.30 -12.37 41.72
N LYS A 36 8.53 -11.18 41.15
CA LYS A 36 9.32 -10.11 41.80
C LYS A 36 8.52 -9.28 42.79
N LEU A 37 7.24 -9.05 42.50
CA LEU A 37 6.34 -8.15 43.22
C LEU A 37 4.99 -8.86 43.51
N PRO A 38 4.94 -9.76 44.50
CA PRO A 38 3.72 -10.53 44.80
C PRO A 38 2.49 -9.67 45.16
N GLU A 39 2.70 -8.43 45.67
CA GLU A 39 1.61 -7.46 45.93
C GLU A 39 0.81 -7.13 44.65
N LEU A 40 1.43 -7.17 43.46
CA LEU A 40 0.71 -6.93 42.22
C LEU A 40 -0.33 -8.01 41.93
N LYS A 41 -0.04 -9.26 42.30
CA LYS A 41 -0.97 -10.39 42.14
C LYS A 41 -2.15 -10.27 43.10
N THR A 42 -1.88 -9.93 44.37
CA THR A 42 -2.95 -9.76 45.37
C THR A 42 -3.90 -8.62 45.01
N LEU A 43 -3.37 -7.51 44.49
CA LEU A 43 -4.18 -6.39 43.98
C LEU A 43 -5.01 -6.80 42.75
N GLU A 44 -4.47 -7.62 41.85
CA GLU A 44 -5.20 -8.10 40.66
C GLU A 44 -6.32 -9.07 41.02
N ASP A 45 -6.06 -10.00 41.93
CA ASP A 45 -7.07 -10.93 42.45
C ASP A 45 -8.21 -10.17 43.16
N PHE A 46 -7.88 -9.10 43.91
CA PHE A 46 -8.86 -8.22 44.53
C PHE A 46 -9.71 -7.47 43.48
N VAL A 47 -9.09 -6.85 42.47
CA VAL A 47 -9.82 -6.18 41.39
C VAL A 47 -10.76 -7.15 40.68
N ARG A 48 -10.31 -8.39 40.42
CA ARG A 48 -11.12 -9.43 39.79
C ARG A 48 -12.30 -9.83 40.68
N SER A 49 -12.11 -10.04 41.98
CA SER A 49 -13.20 -10.42 42.89
C SER A 49 -14.25 -9.32 43.03
N GLU A 50 -13.82 -8.06 43.19
CA GLU A 50 -14.75 -6.93 43.34
C GLU A 50 -15.50 -6.63 42.03
N SER A 51 -14.87 -6.85 40.87
CA SER A 51 -15.52 -6.71 39.56
C SER A 51 -16.67 -7.72 39.39
N ILE A 52 -16.48 -8.97 39.82
CA ILE A 52 -17.52 -10.00 39.81
C ILE A 52 -18.69 -9.61 40.73
N LYS A 53 -18.40 -9.15 41.96
CA LYS A 53 -19.44 -8.65 42.87
C LYS A 53 -20.21 -7.47 42.28
N THR A 54 -19.52 -6.56 41.62
CA THR A 54 -20.13 -5.39 40.96
C THR A 54 -21.10 -5.84 39.86
N PHE A 55 -20.73 -6.83 39.05
CA PHE A 55 -21.60 -7.40 38.02
C PHE A 55 -22.90 -8.00 38.60
N HIS A 56 -22.80 -8.75 39.70
CA HIS A 56 -23.97 -9.30 40.38
C HIS A 56 -24.90 -8.19 40.91
N LEU A 57 -24.33 -7.17 41.56
CA LEU A 57 -25.11 -6.06 42.12
C LEU A 57 -25.77 -5.18 41.04
N MET A 58 -25.19 -5.10 39.83
CA MET A 58 -25.82 -4.43 38.69
C MET A 58 -27.14 -5.09 38.30
N ARG A 59 -27.20 -6.43 38.34
CA ARG A 59 -28.44 -7.17 38.05
C ARG A 59 -29.53 -6.89 39.08
N ASP A 60 -29.12 -6.70 40.34
CA ASP A 60 -30.02 -6.48 41.47
C ASP A 60 -30.34 -4.99 41.72
N GLY A 61 -29.87 -4.08 40.86
CA GLY A 61 -30.20 -2.66 40.89
C GLY A 61 -29.63 -1.85 42.07
N GLN A 62 -28.66 -2.38 42.81
CA GLN A 62 -28.13 -1.76 44.05
C GLN A 62 -27.08 -0.67 43.77
N LYS A 63 -27.53 0.48 43.24
CA LYS A 63 -26.67 1.59 42.76
C LYS A 63 -25.64 2.10 43.76
N GLU A 64 -25.99 2.24 45.03
CA GLU A 64 -25.08 2.77 46.06
C GLU A 64 -23.89 1.85 46.33
N LYS A 65 -24.14 0.54 46.43
CA LYS A 65 -23.07 -0.46 46.63
C LYS A 65 -22.16 -0.58 45.40
N ILE A 66 -22.72 -0.41 44.21
CA ILE A 66 -21.96 -0.38 42.95
C ILE A 66 -20.99 0.80 42.94
N ALA A 67 -21.40 1.97 43.42
CA ALA A 67 -20.53 3.15 43.48
C ALA A 67 -19.32 2.92 44.40
N VAL A 68 -19.55 2.33 45.58
CA VAL A 68 -18.48 1.98 46.53
C VAL A 68 -17.48 0.99 45.92
N LEU A 69 -17.97 -0.10 45.30
CA LEU A 69 -17.09 -1.09 44.67
C LEU A 69 -16.29 -0.53 43.50
N LYS A 70 -16.88 0.35 42.69
CA LYS A 70 -16.15 1.05 41.62
C LYS A 70 -15.01 1.90 42.17
N SER A 71 -15.21 2.59 43.30
CA SER A 71 -14.15 3.35 43.98
C SER A 71 -13.01 2.43 44.41
N LEU A 72 -13.33 1.33 45.10
CA LEU A 72 -12.34 0.36 45.56
C LEU A 72 -11.54 -0.27 44.40
N ILE A 73 -12.21 -0.60 43.29
CA ILE A 73 -11.55 -1.12 42.08
C ILE A 73 -10.60 -0.08 41.49
N SER A 74 -11.01 1.19 41.45
CA SER A 74 -10.18 2.30 40.97
C SER A 74 -8.93 2.49 41.85
N ASP A 75 -9.09 2.50 43.17
CA ASP A 75 -8.00 2.68 44.12
C ASP A 75 -6.97 1.54 44.02
N ALA A 76 -7.45 0.29 43.93
CA ALA A 76 -6.57 -0.86 43.73
C ALA A 76 -5.85 -0.81 42.38
N SER A 77 -6.51 -0.33 41.32
CA SER A 77 -5.90 -0.15 39.99
C SER A 77 -4.82 0.93 39.99
N ASN A 78 -5.05 2.05 40.70
CA ASN A 78 -4.06 3.12 40.87
C ASN A 78 -2.84 2.63 41.66
N ARG A 79 -3.08 1.89 42.75
CA ARG A 79 -2.02 1.31 43.56
C ARG A 79 -1.15 0.32 42.76
N LYS A 80 -1.75 -0.47 41.85
CA LYS A 80 -0.95 -1.31 40.92
C LYS A 80 0.02 -0.47 40.08
N LYS A 81 -0.44 0.66 39.53
CA LYS A 81 0.40 1.56 38.73
C LYS A 81 1.53 2.16 39.57
N GLU A 82 1.23 2.59 40.79
CA GLU A 82 2.24 3.13 41.71
C GLU A 82 3.33 2.10 42.05
N VAL A 83 2.92 0.86 42.34
CA VAL A 83 3.86 -0.24 42.64
C VAL A 83 4.76 -0.53 41.43
N LEU A 84 4.20 -0.55 40.21
CA LEU A 84 4.98 -0.73 38.98
C LEU A 84 6.03 0.38 38.80
N ILE A 85 5.59 1.65 38.84
CA ILE A 85 6.47 2.81 38.65
C ILE A 85 7.58 2.84 39.71
N LYS A 86 7.23 2.61 40.98
CA LYS A 86 8.19 2.61 42.10
C LYS A 86 9.32 1.59 41.92
N HIS A 87 9.06 0.49 41.20
CA HIS A 87 10.04 -0.56 40.94
C HIS A 87 10.63 -0.50 39.52
N GLY A 88 10.45 0.63 38.82
CA GLY A 88 11.07 0.89 37.52
C GLY A 88 10.33 0.28 36.32
N TYR A 89 9.09 -0.17 36.50
CA TYR A 89 8.25 -0.66 35.40
C TYR A 89 7.34 0.47 34.88
N PRO A 90 7.02 0.48 33.57
CA PRO A 90 5.96 1.33 33.03
C PRO A 90 4.61 1.09 33.72
N ALA A 91 3.77 2.12 33.81
CA ALA A 91 2.46 2.03 34.46
C ALA A 91 1.50 1.04 33.76
N ASP A 92 1.69 0.87 32.46
CA ASP A 92 0.95 -0.02 31.56
C ASP A 92 1.66 -1.38 31.36
N TYR A 93 2.68 -1.70 32.16
CA TYR A 93 3.49 -2.91 31.99
C TYR A 93 2.69 -4.21 32.07
N LEU A 94 1.53 -4.20 32.73
CA LEU A 94 0.61 -5.35 32.83
C LEU A 94 -0.61 -5.22 31.90
N GLU A 95 -0.61 -4.25 30.99
CA GLU A 95 -1.65 -4.05 30.00
C GLU A 95 -1.24 -4.64 28.63
N MET A 96 -2.24 -4.96 27.82
CA MET A 96 -2.01 -5.47 26.47
C MET A 96 -1.36 -4.38 25.61
N GLN A 97 -0.24 -4.73 24.98
CA GLN A 97 0.46 -3.86 24.06
C GLN A 97 0.21 -4.40 22.65
N TYR A 98 -0.35 -3.56 21.79
CA TYR A 98 -0.73 -3.93 20.42
C TYR A 98 0.26 -3.36 19.43
N VAL A 99 0.49 -4.07 18.33
CA VAL A 99 1.32 -3.57 17.23
C VAL A 99 0.61 -2.39 16.54
N CYS A 100 -0.68 -2.52 16.27
CA CYS A 100 -1.53 -1.44 15.80
C CYS A 100 -2.45 -0.96 16.93
N PRO A 101 -2.24 0.26 17.47
CA PRO A 101 -3.07 0.77 18.57
C PRO A 101 -4.52 1.04 18.16
N ASP A 102 -4.77 1.33 16.88
CA ASP A 102 -6.10 1.74 16.40
C ASP A 102 -7.06 0.55 16.26
N CYS A 103 -6.64 -0.51 15.59
CA CYS A 103 -7.45 -1.72 15.43
C CYS A 103 -7.19 -2.79 16.50
N LYS A 104 -6.21 -2.59 17.38
CA LYS A 104 -5.79 -3.57 18.38
C LYS A 104 -5.48 -4.93 17.77
N ASP A 105 -4.73 -4.90 16.67
CA ASP A 105 -4.34 -6.06 15.88
C ASP A 105 -5.50 -6.93 15.36
N THR A 106 -6.68 -6.34 15.16
CA THR A 106 -7.79 -7.00 14.48
C THR A 106 -7.76 -6.79 12.97
N GLY A 107 -7.08 -5.74 12.51
CA GLY A 107 -7.11 -5.30 11.11
C GLY A 107 -8.34 -4.49 10.72
N PHE A 108 -9.31 -4.29 11.63
CA PHE A 108 -10.57 -3.61 11.32
C PHE A 108 -10.99 -2.61 12.39
N ILE A 109 -11.67 -1.54 11.98
CA ILE A 109 -12.30 -0.55 12.86
C ILE A 109 -13.74 -0.38 12.38
N ASN A 110 -14.72 -0.70 13.23
CA ASN A 110 -16.15 -0.59 12.92
C ASN A 110 -16.56 -1.28 11.60
N GLY A 111 -16.02 -2.48 11.35
CA GLY A 111 -16.28 -3.24 10.11
C GLY A 111 -15.56 -2.72 8.86
N LYS A 112 -14.80 -1.63 8.95
CA LYS A 112 -13.95 -1.12 7.88
C LYS A 112 -12.51 -1.57 8.09
N LYS A 113 -11.78 -1.80 6.99
CA LYS A 113 -10.34 -2.12 7.05
C LYS A 113 -9.59 -0.99 7.75
N CYS A 114 -8.74 -1.33 8.70
CA CYS A 114 -7.80 -0.40 9.33
C CYS A 114 -6.67 -0.07 8.35
N HIS A 115 -6.01 1.08 8.51
CA HIS A 115 -4.85 1.47 7.72
C HIS A 115 -3.76 0.38 7.72
N CYS A 116 -3.49 -0.26 8.85
CA CYS A 116 -2.48 -1.31 8.93
C CYS A 116 -2.85 -2.55 8.11
N PHE A 117 -4.14 -2.83 7.94
CA PHE A 117 -4.62 -3.95 7.13
C PHE A 117 -4.52 -3.63 5.66
N ILE A 118 -4.81 -2.40 5.28
CA ILE A 118 -4.58 -1.90 3.91
C ILE A 118 -3.09 -2.00 3.59
N GLU A 119 -2.21 -1.51 4.47
CA GLU A 119 -0.76 -1.62 4.33
C GLU A 119 -0.30 -3.08 4.19
N MET A 120 -0.78 -3.98 5.05
CA MET A 120 -0.45 -5.40 4.97
C MET A 120 -0.95 -6.04 3.68
N GLN A 121 -2.16 -5.68 3.23
CA GLN A 121 -2.72 -6.10 1.95
C GLN A 121 -1.83 -5.65 0.80
N MET A 122 -1.43 -4.38 0.78
CA MET A 122 -0.52 -3.85 -0.23
C MET A 122 0.80 -4.62 -0.23
N LYS A 123 1.44 -4.73 0.94
CA LYS A 123 2.72 -5.43 1.10
C LYS A 123 2.65 -6.89 0.63
N TYR A 124 1.58 -7.60 0.97
CA TYR A 124 1.38 -8.98 0.55
C TYR A 124 1.25 -9.09 -0.99
N LEU A 125 0.48 -8.20 -1.61
CA LEU A 125 0.34 -8.15 -3.07
C LEU A 125 1.66 -7.74 -3.75
N TYR A 126 2.42 -6.82 -3.16
CA TYR A 126 3.71 -6.35 -3.68
C TYR A 126 4.83 -7.39 -3.57
N GLN A 127 4.82 -8.23 -2.54
CA GLN A 127 5.76 -9.34 -2.41
C GLN A 127 5.61 -10.38 -3.53
N GLN A 128 4.41 -10.49 -4.12
CA GLN A 128 4.18 -11.38 -5.24
C GLN A 128 4.65 -10.80 -6.59
N SER A 129 4.89 -9.48 -6.70
CA SER A 129 5.13 -8.80 -7.98
C SER A 129 6.59 -8.41 -8.27
N ASN A 130 7.58 -8.92 -7.52
CA ASN A 130 9.03 -8.60 -7.65
C ASN A 130 9.40 -7.09 -7.55
N ILE A 131 8.42 -6.19 -7.41
CA ILE A 131 8.63 -4.75 -7.43
C ILE A 131 9.29 -4.22 -6.16
N ASP A 132 9.08 -4.89 -5.01
CA ASP A 132 9.59 -4.47 -3.70
C ASP A 132 11.12 -4.28 -3.66
N GLN A 133 11.87 -5.12 -4.38
CA GLN A 133 13.33 -5.00 -4.44
C GLN A 133 13.78 -3.88 -5.38
N ILE A 134 13.04 -3.67 -6.48
CA ILE A 134 13.38 -2.66 -7.49
C ILE A 134 13.19 -1.25 -6.91
N VAL A 135 12.08 -1.01 -6.21
CA VAL A 135 11.75 0.32 -5.67
C VAL A 135 12.64 0.77 -4.50
N LYS A 136 13.44 -0.13 -3.91
CA LYS A 136 14.47 0.23 -2.90
C LYS A 136 15.61 1.04 -3.50
N THR A 137 15.89 0.83 -4.79
CA THR A 137 17.02 1.47 -5.49
C THR A 137 16.57 2.36 -6.64
N GLN A 138 15.33 2.21 -7.12
CA GLN A 138 14.74 3.04 -8.16
C GLN A 138 13.62 3.91 -7.58
N ASN A 139 14.00 5.03 -6.96
CA ASN A 139 13.07 6.00 -6.39
C ASN A 139 13.63 7.44 -6.41
N PHE A 140 12.83 8.42 -6.00
CA PHE A 140 13.18 9.84 -6.07
C PHE A 140 14.42 10.23 -5.25
N ASP A 141 14.82 9.43 -4.25
CA ASP A 141 16.03 9.66 -3.46
C ASP A 141 17.30 9.28 -4.25
N TYR A 142 17.19 8.31 -5.17
CA TYR A 142 18.27 7.87 -6.06
C TYR A 142 18.21 8.55 -7.44
N PHE A 143 17.36 9.57 -7.62
CA PHE A 143 17.28 10.33 -8.86
C PHE A 143 18.47 11.29 -8.97
N ASP A 144 19.57 10.78 -9.53
CA ASP A 144 20.79 11.56 -9.77
C ASP A 144 20.77 12.28 -11.14
N LEU A 145 20.63 13.60 -11.09
CA LEU A 145 20.64 14.46 -12.28
C LEU A 145 22.00 14.52 -12.98
N ASN A 146 23.09 14.15 -12.31
CA ASN A 146 24.43 14.17 -12.91
C ASN A 146 24.62 13.11 -14.00
N ARG A 147 23.76 12.09 -14.03
CA ARG A 147 23.74 11.05 -15.08
C ARG A 147 23.32 11.58 -16.45
N TYR A 148 22.64 12.73 -16.49
CA TYR A 148 22.14 13.32 -17.72
C TYR A 148 23.10 14.36 -18.29
N ASP A 149 23.19 14.40 -19.62
CA ASP A 149 24.02 15.36 -20.35
C ASP A 149 23.48 16.79 -20.19
N ASP A 150 24.41 17.70 -19.97
CA ASP A 150 24.17 19.12 -19.69
C ASP A 150 24.95 20.02 -20.66
N ARG A 151 25.48 19.46 -21.75
CA ARG A 151 26.32 20.17 -22.70
C ARG A 151 25.57 20.52 -23.98
N VAL A 152 24.69 19.63 -24.43
CA VAL A 152 24.02 19.75 -25.72
C VAL A 152 22.51 19.92 -25.51
N PRO A 153 21.91 20.98 -26.05
CA PRO A 153 20.46 21.14 -26.10
C PRO A 153 19.79 20.00 -26.87
N ILE A 154 18.72 19.45 -26.29
CA ILE A 154 17.93 18.36 -26.89
C ILE A 154 16.55 18.82 -27.39
N LEU A 155 16.12 20.02 -27.00
CA LEU A 155 14.81 20.59 -27.33
C LEU A 155 14.97 21.92 -28.05
N ALA A 156 13.93 22.30 -28.80
CA ALA A 156 13.90 23.55 -29.57
C ALA A 156 13.96 24.82 -28.71
N ASP A 157 13.60 24.71 -27.42
CA ASP A 157 13.68 25.78 -26.44
C ASP A 157 15.09 25.93 -25.82
N GLY A 158 16.06 25.12 -26.26
CA GLY A 158 17.46 25.22 -25.84
C GLY A 158 17.82 24.39 -24.61
N LYS A 159 16.87 23.65 -24.01
CA LYS A 159 17.12 22.87 -22.79
C LYS A 159 18.04 21.69 -23.02
N THR A 160 18.94 21.47 -22.07
CA THR A 160 19.76 20.25 -22.00
C THR A 160 18.93 19.07 -21.45
N ASN A 161 19.47 17.85 -21.55
CA ASN A 161 18.79 16.68 -21.01
C ASN A 161 18.68 16.75 -19.48
N ARG A 162 19.72 17.25 -18.81
CA ARG A 162 19.70 17.44 -17.35
C ARG A 162 18.62 18.41 -16.90
N GLU A 163 18.51 19.57 -17.54
CA GLU A 163 17.49 20.58 -17.23
C GLU A 163 16.08 20.00 -17.43
N TYR A 164 15.87 19.31 -18.56
CA TYR A 164 14.60 18.66 -18.86
C TYR A 164 14.23 17.58 -17.83
N MET A 165 15.19 16.75 -17.40
CA MET A 165 14.95 15.74 -16.38
C MET A 165 14.71 16.34 -14.98
N ALA A 166 15.30 17.50 -14.68
CA ALA A 166 15.01 18.23 -13.44
C ALA A 166 13.57 18.76 -13.43
N GLU A 167 13.09 19.29 -14.55
CA GLU A 167 11.69 19.70 -14.72
C GLU A 167 10.74 18.51 -14.58
N ASN A 168 11.04 17.39 -15.24
CA ASN A 168 10.27 16.16 -15.12
C ASN A 168 10.23 15.64 -13.68
N ARG A 169 11.36 15.66 -12.95
CA ARG A 169 11.39 15.28 -11.53
C ARG A 169 10.43 16.12 -10.70
N LYS A 170 10.45 17.45 -10.89
CA LYS A 170 9.55 18.37 -10.18
C LYS A 170 8.08 18.12 -10.53
N LEU A 171 7.79 17.96 -11.83
CA LEU A 171 6.46 17.64 -12.33
C LEU A 171 5.91 16.36 -11.71
N LEU A 172 6.71 15.28 -11.67
CA LEU A 172 6.29 14.00 -11.12
C LEU A 172 6.09 14.04 -9.60
N LEU A 173 6.93 14.76 -8.87
CA LEU A 173 6.72 14.97 -7.43
C LEU A 173 5.41 15.71 -7.16
N GLN A 174 5.13 16.76 -7.92
CA GLN A 174 3.87 17.49 -7.81
C GLN A 174 2.67 16.62 -8.20
N TRP A 175 2.80 15.81 -9.25
CA TRP A 175 1.76 14.87 -9.67
C TRP A 175 1.45 13.84 -8.57
N VAL A 176 2.46 13.34 -7.84
CA VAL A 176 2.28 12.45 -6.69
C VAL A 176 1.56 13.18 -5.54
N GLU A 177 1.96 14.41 -5.24
CA GLU A 177 1.35 15.22 -4.17
C GLU A 177 -0.14 15.54 -4.44
N ASP A 178 -0.48 15.75 -5.71
CA ASP A 178 -1.84 16.06 -6.14
C ASP A 178 -2.65 14.81 -6.55
N PHE A 179 -2.11 13.60 -6.39
CA PHE A 179 -2.71 12.36 -6.90
C PHE A 179 -4.16 12.14 -6.46
N ASP A 180 -4.47 12.42 -5.20
CA ASP A 180 -5.83 12.30 -4.63
C ASP A 180 -6.79 13.43 -5.06
N LYS A 181 -6.24 14.57 -5.46
CA LYS A 181 -7.03 15.75 -5.87
C LYS A 181 -7.34 15.72 -7.36
N ASN A 182 -6.33 15.35 -8.13
CA ASN A 182 -6.29 15.43 -9.58
C ASN A 182 -5.93 14.04 -10.11
N HIS A 183 -6.94 13.23 -10.41
CA HIS A 183 -6.73 11.98 -11.12
C HIS A 183 -6.15 12.28 -12.51
N GLY A 184 -4.96 11.75 -12.81
CA GLY A 184 -4.26 12.00 -14.07
C GLY A 184 -3.61 10.74 -14.59
N ASN A 185 -3.37 10.68 -15.89
CA ASN A 185 -2.64 9.58 -16.52
C ASN A 185 -1.31 10.10 -17.05
N LEU A 186 -0.26 9.29 -16.96
CA LEU A 186 1.07 9.63 -17.50
C LEU A 186 1.45 8.64 -18.58
N MET A 187 2.13 9.13 -19.60
CA MET A 187 2.70 8.28 -20.63
C MET A 187 4.15 8.66 -20.88
N PHE A 188 5.08 7.73 -20.60
CA PHE A 188 6.49 7.90 -20.89
C PHE A 188 6.81 7.32 -22.28
N THR A 189 7.38 8.14 -23.16
CA THR A 189 7.81 7.69 -24.50
C THR A 189 9.30 7.90 -24.67
N GLY A 190 9.94 7.22 -25.62
CA GLY A 190 11.35 7.39 -25.94
C GLY A 190 12.08 6.07 -26.10
N ASN A 191 13.34 6.12 -26.52
CA ASN A 191 14.12 4.92 -26.83
C ASN A 191 14.45 4.05 -25.61
N THR A 192 14.89 2.82 -25.85
CA THR A 192 15.38 1.93 -24.79
C THR A 192 16.50 2.60 -24.00
N GLY A 193 16.46 2.47 -22.67
CA GLY A 193 17.51 2.98 -21.80
C GLY A 193 17.41 4.46 -21.41
N THR A 194 16.41 5.22 -21.89
CA THR A 194 16.24 6.65 -21.54
C THR A 194 15.71 6.91 -20.11
N GLY A 195 15.44 5.86 -19.33
CA GLY A 195 15.02 5.97 -17.92
C GLY A 195 13.51 5.89 -17.66
N LYS A 196 12.69 5.49 -18.64
CA LYS A 196 11.23 5.33 -18.48
C LYS A 196 10.85 4.51 -17.24
N THR A 197 11.33 3.26 -17.16
CA THR A 197 11.08 2.36 -16.04
C THR A 197 11.52 2.95 -14.70
N PHE A 198 12.65 3.67 -14.66
CA PHE A 198 13.13 4.32 -13.43
C PHE A 198 12.15 5.40 -12.94
N LEU A 199 11.65 6.27 -13.83
CA LEU A 199 10.67 7.30 -13.47
C LEU A 199 9.36 6.69 -13.00
N ILE A 200 8.89 5.64 -13.66
CA ILE A 200 7.70 4.90 -13.22
C ILE A 200 7.90 4.36 -11.81
N ASN A 201 9.04 3.73 -11.53
CA ASN A 201 9.35 3.18 -10.22
C ASN A 201 9.44 4.27 -9.14
N CYS A 202 9.94 5.47 -9.48
CA CYS A 202 9.91 6.62 -8.56
C CYS A 202 8.49 7.01 -8.15
N VAL A 203 7.60 7.15 -9.14
CA VAL A 203 6.19 7.51 -8.89
C VAL A 203 5.47 6.38 -8.13
N ALA A 204 5.67 5.14 -8.57
CA ALA A 204 5.09 3.96 -7.94
C ALA A 204 5.51 3.87 -6.46
N LYS A 205 6.79 4.01 -6.15
CA LYS A 205 7.31 3.98 -4.78
C LYS A 205 6.69 5.08 -3.92
N ALA A 206 6.66 6.32 -4.42
CA ALA A 206 6.13 7.45 -3.67
C ALA A 206 4.63 7.29 -3.37
N LEU A 207 3.85 6.69 -4.28
CA LEU A 207 2.45 6.35 -4.05
C LEU A 207 2.25 5.16 -3.10
N MET A 208 3.13 4.16 -3.18
CA MET A 208 3.12 3.06 -2.21
C MET A 208 3.40 3.55 -0.79
N ASP A 209 4.33 4.49 -0.62
CA ASP A 209 4.67 5.09 0.68
C ASP A 209 3.53 5.93 1.26
N SER A 210 2.64 6.45 0.42
CA SER A 210 1.41 7.12 0.81
C SER A 210 0.19 6.19 0.86
N PHE A 211 0.42 4.87 0.93
CA PHE A 211 -0.60 3.81 1.12
C PHE A 211 -1.58 3.62 -0.05
N HIS A 212 -1.23 4.05 -1.27
CA HIS A 212 -2.01 3.79 -2.47
C HIS A 212 -1.75 2.40 -3.03
N SER A 213 -2.78 1.82 -3.68
CA SER A 213 -2.63 0.55 -4.40
C SER A 213 -1.99 0.75 -5.75
N VAL A 214 -0.82 0.14 -5.97
CA VAL A 214 -0.10 0.19 -7.25
C VAL A 214 0.03 -1.21 -7.83
N ILE A 215 -0.47 -1.43 -9.04
CA ILE A 215 -0.22 -2.67 -9.79
C ILE A 215 0.76 -2.36 -10.91
N TYR A 216 1.85 -3.13 -10.96
CA TYR A 216 2.86 -3.03 -12.01
C TYR A 216 2.87 -4.30 -12.84
N LEU A 217 2.68 -4.15 -14.14
CA LEU A 217 2.74 -5.24 -15.10
C LEU A 217 3.49 -4.79 -16.35
N THR A 218 4.23 -5.70 -16.98
CA THR A 218 4.58 -5.51 -18.39
C THR A 218 3.32 -5.61 -19.23
N SER A 219 3.32 -5.05 -20.45
CA SER A 219 2.18 -5.20 -21.37
C SER A 219 1.85 -6.66 -21.65
N THR A 220 2.88 -7.50 -21.81
CA THR A 220 2.73 -8.95 -22.00
C THR A 220 2.03 -9.60 -20.80
N ASP A 221 2.48 -9.33 -19.58
CA ASP A 221 1.86 -9.89 -18.37
C ASP A 221 0.39 -9.47 -18.21
N LEU A 222 0.08 -8.22 -18.56
CA LEU A 222 -1.29 -7.71 -18.57
C LEU A 222 -2.17 -8.52 -19.53
N PHE A 223 -1.77 -8.70 -20.79
CA PHE A 223 -2.61 -9.44 -21.73
C PHE A 223 -2.67 -10.94 -21.42
N ASP A 224 -1.60 -11.51 -20.87
CA ASP A 224 -1.57 -12.89 -20.41
C ASP A 224 -2.55 -13.12 -19.25
N SER A 225 -2.64 -12.19 -18.29
CA SER A 225 -3.64 -12.29 -17.20
C SER A 225 -5.07 -12.21 -17.74
N PHE A 226 -5.31 -11.41 -18.78
CA PHE A 226 -6.63 -11.36 -19.44
C PHE A 226 -6.96 -12.60 -20.26
N SER A 227 -5.97 -13.21 -20.92
CA SER A 227 -6.19 -14.39 -21.78
C SER A 227 -6.45 -15.66 -20.97
N LYS A 228 -5.74 -15.85 -19.84
CA LYS A 228 -5.88 -17.02 -18.97
C LYS A 228 -7.25 -17.08 -18.30
N ALA A 229 -7.76 -15.94 -17.82
CA ALA A 229 -9.09 -15.87 -17.20
C ALA A 229 -10.24 -16.27 -18.14
N MET A 230 -10.08 -16.14 -19.47
CA MET A 230 -11.10 -16.56 -20.44
C MET A 230 -11.18 -18.08 -20.60
N LYS A 231 -10.15 -18.84 -20.17
CA LYS A 231 -10.08 -20.31 -20.32
C LYS A 231 -10.74 -21.10 -19.19
N GLY A 232 -11.18 -20.44 -18.11
CA GLY A 232 -12.02 -21.01 -17.05
C GLY A 232 -11.28 -21.63 -15.86
N ASP A 233 -11.87 -21.45 -14.67
CA ASP A 233 -11.67 -22.09 -13.36
C ASP A 233 -10.53 -21.67 -12.39
N ASP A 234 -9.81 -20.58 -12.63
CA ASP A 234 -8.97 -19.99 -11.58
C ASP A 234 -9.64 -18.73 -10.98
N GLU A 235 -10.24 -18.88 -9.80
CA GLU A 235 -10.70 -17.74 -8.95
C GLU A 235 -9.58 -16.68 -8.81
N GLU A 236 -8.33 -17.14 -8.68
CA GLU A 236 -7.14 -16.28 -8.56
C GLU A 236 -6.92 -15.35 -9.77
N GLN A 237 -7.33 -15.77 -10.98
CA GLN A 237 -7.19 -14.96 -12.19
C GLN A 237 -8.30 -13.92 -12.34
N GLN A 238 -9.52 -14.23 -11.89
CA GLN A 238 -10.60 -13.25 -11.83
C GLN A 238 -10.28 -12.15 -10.81
N ASP A 239 -9.74 -12.53 -9.65
CA ASP A 239 -9.32 -11.59 -8.62
C ASP A 239 -8.19 -10.65 -9.12
N MET A 240 -7.27 -11.16 -9.94
CA MET A 240 -6.22 -10.33 -10.56
C MET A 240 -6.81 -9.30 -11.54
N GLN A 241 -7.82 -9.66 -12.33
CA GLN A 241 -8.49 -8.69 -13.21
C GLN A 241 -9.20 -7.61 -12.42
N GLU A 242 -9.95 -7.98 -11.38
CA GLU A 242 -10.58 -7.01 -10.50
C GLU A 242 -9.54 -6.09 -9.84
N ALA A 243 -8.40 -6.64 -9.43
CA ALA A 243 -7.29 -5.87 -8.89
C ALA A 243 -6.77 -4.84 -9.91
N ILE A 244 -6.49 -5.26 -11.15
CA ILE A 244 -6.05 -4.39 -12.26
C ILE A 244 -7.06 -3.26 -12.51
N LEU A 245 -8.36 -3.55 -12.48
CA LEU A 245 -9.40 -2.55 -12.75
C LEU A 245 -9.62 -1.57 -11.59
N ASN A 246 -9.38 -1.99 -10.34
CA ASN A 246 -9.75 -1.23 -9.14
C ASN A 246 -8.59 -0.65 -8.33
N CYS A 247 -7.33 -1.00 -8.63
CA CYS A 247 -6.16 -0.36 -8.00
C CYS A 247 -6.12 1.15 -8.27
N ASP A 248 -5.48 1.91 -7.39
CA ASP A 248 -5.40 3.37 -7.50
C ASP A 248 -4.51 3.79 -8.68
N LEU A 249 -3.35 3.13 -8.83
CA LEU A 249 -2.46 3.29 -9.96
C LEU A 249 -2.21 1.93 -10.65
N LEU A 250 -2.45 1.88 -11.96
CA LEU A 250 -2.01 0.79 -12.83
C LEU A 250 -0.82 1.27 -13.66
N VAL A 251 0.28 0.53 -13.62
CA VAL A 251 1.44 0.69 -14.50
C VAL A 251 1.39 -0.40 -15.57
N ILE A 252 1.48 0.03 -16.83
CA ILE A 252 1.65 -0.82 -18.01
C ILE A 252 3.01 -0.47 -18.62
N ASP A 253 4.02 -1.28 -18.30
CA ASP A 253 5.39 -1.07 -18.77
C ASP A 253 5.63 -1.74 -20.13
N ASP A 254 6.44 -1.09 -20.98
CA ASP A 254 6.87 -1.55 -22.30
C ASP A 254 5.71 -1.94 -23.25
N LEU A 255 4.67 -1.08 -23.31
CA LEU A 255 3.57 -1.22 -24.26
C LEU A 255 4.09 -1.23 -25.70
N GLY A 256 3.72 -2.26 -26.46
CA GLY A 256 4.18 -2.49 -27.83
C GLY A 256 5.10 -3.68 -27.99
N THR A 257 5.47 -4.35 -26.89
CA THR A 257 6.31 -5.56 -26.91
C THR A 257 5.50 -6.85 -27.07
N GLU A 258 4.21 -6.81 -26.80
CA GLU A 258 3.30 -7.93 -26.93
C GLU A 258 2.93 -8.25 -28.39
N LEU A 259 2.34 -9.43 -28.61
CA LEU A 259 1.73 -9.77 -29.90
C LEU A 259 0.48 -8.94 -30.15
N ASN A 260 0.61 -7.90 -30.97
CA ASN A 260 -0.50 -7.02 -31.27
C ASN A 260 -1.53 -7.70 -32.19
N ASN A 261 -2.77 -7.81 -31.69
CA ASN A 261 -3.91 -8.33 -32.43
C ASN A 261 -5.21 -7.66 -31.96
N SER A 262 -6.34 -7.99 -32.61
CA SER A 262 -7.65 -7.41 -32.26
C SER A 262 -8.06 -7.65 -30.81
N TYR A 263 -7.61 -8.75 -30.19
CA TYR A 263 -7.87 -9.07 -28.79
C TYR A 263 -7.09 -8.15 -27.84
N THR A 264 -5.78 -7.98 -28.01
CA THR A 264 -4.96 -7.09 -27.16
C THR A 264 -5.47 -5.66 -27.24
N SER A 265 -5.79 -5.17 -28.43
CA SER A 265 -6.37 -3.84 -28.65
C SER A 265 -7.72 -3.65 -27.96
N SER A 266 -8.60 -4.66 -28.03
CA SER A 266 -9.91 -4.61 -27.37
C SER A 266 -9.78 -4.63 -25.84
N LYS A 267 -8.85 -5.43 -25.30
CA LYS A 267 -8.60 -5.50 -23.86
C LYS A 267 -7.94 -4.25 -23.30
N LEU A 268 -6.96 -3.70 -24.02
CA LEU A 268 -6.36 -2.42 -23.65
C LEU A 268 -7.43 -1.32 -23.60
N PHE A 269 -8.26 -1.20 -24.64
CA PHE A 269 -9.36 -0.24 -24.65
C PHE A 269 -10.32 -0.44 -23.46
N TYR A 270 -10.68 -1.68 -23.15
CA TYR A 270 -11.53 -2.00 -22.00
C TYR A 270 -10.91 -1.52 -20.67
N VAL A 271 -9.64 -1.84 -20.41
CA VAL A 271 -8.94 -1.44 -19.18
C VAL A 271 -8.86 0.08 -19.08
N LEU A 272 -8.42 0.76 -20.15
CA LEU A 272 -8.28 2.21 -20.15
C LEU A 272 -9.63 2.90 -19.93
N ASN A 273 -10.68 2.46 -20.62
CA ASN A 273 -11.99 3.06 -20.52
C ASN A 273 -12.64 2.83 -19.14
N HIS A 274 -12.52 1.62 -18.59
CA HIS A 274 -13.02 1.33 -17.24
C HIS A 274 -12.35 2.24 -16.20
N ARG A 275 -11.02 2.30 -16.20
CA ARG A 275 -10.26 3.10 -15.23
C ARG A 275 -10.55 4.59 -15.38
N MET A 276 -10.73 5.09 -16.61
CA MET A 276 -11.16 6.47 -16.85
C MET A 276 -12.53 6.76 -16.23
N VAL A 277 -13.53 5.88 -16.42
CA VAL A 277 -14.89 6.05 -15.86
C VAL A 277 -14.85 6.11 -14.33
N PHE A 278 -14.02 5.28 -13.70
CA PHE A 278 -13.88 5.23 -12.24
C PHE A 278 -12.79 6.15 -11.68
N ARG A 279 -12.24 7.05 -12.49
CA ARG A 279 -11.17 7.99 -12.11
C ARG A 279 -9.97 7.32 -11.44
N LYS A 280 -9.52 6.20 -12.01
CA LYS A 280 -8.33 5.47 -11.58
C LYS A 280 -7.17 5.75 -12.53
N SER A 281 -6.02 6.12 -11.98
CA SER A 281 -4.86 6.60 -12.75
C SER A 281 -4.15 5.46 -13.46
N VAL A 282 -3.61 5.74 -14.65
CA VAL A 282 -2.81 4.80 -15.43
C VAL A 282 -1.49 5.45 -15.82
N ILE A 283 -0.40 4.71 -15.69
CA ILE A 283 0.90 5.07 -16.24
C ILE A 283 1.25 4.05 -17.33
N ILE A 284 1.61 4.55 -18.50
CA ILE A 284 2.07 3.73 -19.63
C ILE A 284 3.52 4.09 -19.95
N SER A 285 4.37 3.11 -20.23
CA SER A 285 5.62 3.35 -20.95
C SER A 285 5.61 2.66 -22.30
N THR A 286 6.32 3.23 -23.27
CA THR A 286 6.44 2.64 -24.60
C THR A 286 7.67 3.16 -25.34
N ASN A 287 8.22 2.31 -26.21
CA ASN A 287 9.21 2.71 -27.21
C ASN A 287 8.57 3.12 -28.55
N LEU A 288 7.24 3.01 -28.67
CA LEU A 288 6.50 3.32 -29.89
C LEU A 288 6.23 4.82 -30.02
N SER A 289 6.20 5.31 -31.27
CA SER A 289 5.69 6.64 -31.57
C SER A 289 4.15 6.67 -31.45
N LEU A 290 3.56 7.85 -31.26
CA LEU A 290 2.10 8.00 -31.22
C LEU A 290 1.42 7.51 -32.50
N ASN A 291 2.04 7.72 -33.66
CA ASN A 291 1.54 7.20 -34.93
C ASN A 291 1.55 5.66 -34.93
N THR A 292 2.64 5.05 -34.47
CA THR A 292 2.74 3.60 -34.38
C THR A 292 1.72 3.00 -33.42
N ILE A 293 1.38 3.69 -32.32
CA ILE A 293 0.34 3.27 -31.38
C ILE A 293 -1.05 3.31 -32.03
N ARG A 294 -1.35 4.36 -32.78
CA ARG A 294 -2.61 4.47 -33.55
C ARG A 294 -2.76 3.30 -34.52
N ASP A 295 -1.69 3.00 -35.25
CA ASP A 295 -1.70 1.99 -36.30
C ASP A 295 -1.71 0.56 -35.72
N SER A 296 -1.08 0.35 -34.55
CA SER A 296 -0.97 -0.97 -33.93
C SER A 296 -2.21 -1.34 -33.10
N TYR A 297 -2.77 -0.42 -32.30
CA TYR A 297 -3.87 -0.77 -31.39
C TYR A 297 -5.26 -0.42 -31.93
N SER A 298 -5.50 0.85 -32.21
CA SER A 298 -6.69 1.38 -32.89
C SER A 298 -6.73 2.90 -32.74
N GLU A 299 -7.56 3.52 -33.57
CA GLU A 299 -7.93 4.93 -33.43
C GLU A 299 -8.58 5.23 -32.06
N ARG A 300 -9.38 4.30 -31.51
CA ARG A 300 -10.05 4.51 -30.22
C ARG A 300 -9.06 4.52 -29.04
N VAL A 301 -8.10 3.60 -29.03
CA VAL A 301 -7.06 3.56 -28.00
C VAL A 301 -6.18 4.79 -28.08
N SER A 302 -5.70 5.13 -29.29
CA SER A 302 -4.86 6.32 -29.48
C SER A 302 -5.58 7.61 -29.13
N SER A 303 -6.85 7.77 -29.51
CA SER A 303 -7.67 8.93 -29.13
C SER A 303 -7.76 9.09 -27.62
N ARG A 304 -8.00 8.01 -26.86
CA ARG A 304 -8.02 8.02 -25.38
C ARG A 304 -6.68 8.44 -24.78
N ILE A 305 -5.59 7.90 -25.32
CA ILE A 305 -4.24 8.23 -24.84
C ILE A 305 -3.97 9.72 -25.08
N ILE A 306 -4.24 10.22 -26.28
CA ILE A 306 -3.97 11.61 -26.66
C ILE A 306 -4.82 12.60 -25.86
N SER A 307 -6.07 12.27 -25.52
CA SER A 307 -6.96 13.18 -24.78
C SER A 307 -6.66 13.25 -23.29
N ASP A 308 -6.31 12.12 -22.66
CA ASP A 308 -6.38 11.98 -21.21
C ASP A 308 -5.02 11.72 -20.53
N TYR A 309 -3.92 11.71 -21.30
CA TYR A 309 -2.57 11.47 -20.78
C TYR A 309 -1.68 12.70 -20.91
N LEU A 310 -0.94 12.97 -19.85
CA LEU A 310 0.25 13.82 -19.92
C LEU A 310 1.41 12.98 -20.49
N ILE A 311 1.77 13.29 -21.73
CA ILE A 311 2.83 12.59 -22.47
C ILE A 311 4.19 13.23 -22.15
N ILE A 312 5.11 12.43 -21.62
CA ILE A 312 6.47 12.84 -21.23
C ILE A 312 7.47 12.10 -22.14
N PRO A 313 7.95 12.73 -23.22
CA PRO A 313 8.97 12.16 -24.09
C PRO A 313 10.35 12.23 -23.43
N LEU A 314 11.03 11.10 -23.29
CA LEU A 314 12.37 11.00 -22.74
C LEU A 314 13.41 10.89 -23.86
N TYR A 315 14.50 11.63 -23.70
CA TYR A 315 15.57 11.77 -24.68
C TYR A 315 16.93 11.34 -24.11
N GLY A 316 17.89 11.15 -25.00
CA GLY A 316 19.29 10.86 -24.66
C GLY A 316 19.69 9.40 -24.83
N ASN A 317 20.90 9.10 -24.37
CA ASN A 317 21.53 7.80 -24.50
C ASN A 317 21.07 6.82 -23.42
N ASP A 318 21.33 5.53 -23.66
CA ASP A 318 21.05 4.47 -22.69
C ASP A 318 21.82 4.70 -21.38
N GLN A 319 21.07 4.95 -20.31
CA GLN A 319 21.56 5.24 -18.97
C GLN A 319 22.12 3.99 -18.26
N ARG A 320 21.91 2.79 -18.81
CA ARG A 320 22.44 1.52 -18.29
C ARG A 320 23.91 1.30 -18.64
N LEU A 321 24.45 2.09 -19.56
CA LEU A 321 25.84 2.00 -20.02
C LEU A 321 26.82 2.85 -19.18
N TYR A 322 26.34 3.51 -18.11
CA TYR A 322 27.09 4.48 -17.31
C TYR A 322 26.95 4.25 -15.79
#